data_AF-A0A5R9QEA2-F1
#
_entry.id   AF-A0A5R9QEA2-F1
#
_cell.length_a   1.000
_cell.length_b   1.000
_cell.length_c   1.000
_cell.angle_alpha   90.00
_cell.angle_beta   90.00
_cell.angle_gamma   90.00
#
_symmetry.space_group_name_H-M   'P 1'
#
loop_
_entity.id
_entity.type
_entity.pdbx_description
1 polymer ?
#
loop_
_entity_poly.entity_id
_entity_poly.type
_entity_poly.pdbx_seq_one_letter_code
_entity_poly.pdbx_strand_id
1 'polypeptide(L)'
;MILKGLTWLVLLQLLGSVLNLLLLPALPGPIIGMALLFGWLLLRRGIAQPLEQAAGVLLQYLPLLLVVPATGIMVSGEALLGDLPAIAAGLVVSLLVTVPFCGWLMQRLAQRMDAAGTEKDA
;
A
#
# COMPACT_ATOMS: atom_id res chain seq x y z
N MET A 1 -10.30 21.80 -3.14
CA MET A 1 -9.72 21.94 -4.50
C MET A 1 -8.82 20.75 -4.77
N ILE A 2 -9.26 19.85 -5.65
CA ILE A 2 -8.60 18.58 -6.02
C ILE A 2 -7.17 18.80 -6.53
N LEU A 3 -6.92 19.88 -7.27
CA LEU A 3 -5.59 20.25 -7.76
C LEU A 3 -4.55 20.31 -6.64
N LYS A 4 -4.93 20.87 -5.47
CA LYS A 4 -4.02 21.02 -4.33
C LYS A 4 -3.68 19.67 -3.69
N GLY A 5 -4.60 18.71 -3.72
CA GLY A 5 -4.36 17.33 -3.28
C GLY A 5 -3.50 16.55 -4.27
N LEU A 6 -3.78 16.69 -5.57
CA LEU A 6 -3.00 16.06 -6.62
C LEU A 6 -1.56 16.58 -6.65
N THR A 7 -1.34 17.90 -6.49
CA THR A 7 0.01 18.46 -6.36
C THR A 7 0.74 17.87 -5.17
N TRP A 8 0.08 17.69 -4.01
CA TRP A 8 0.70 17.03 -2.85
C TRP A 8 1.07 15.57 -3.15
N LEU A 9 0.16 14.80 -3.77
CA LEU A 9 0.43 13.41 -4.18
C LEU A 9 1.62 13.33 -5.13
N VAL A 10 1.65 14.15 -6.17
CA VAL A 10 2.73 14.17 -7.16
C VAL A 10 4.04 14.67 -6.53
N LEU A 11 4.00 15.66 -5.65
CA LEU A 11 5.21 16.18 -5.00
C LEU A 11 5.86 15.12 -4.11
N LEU A 12 5.06 14.33 -3.39
CA LEU A 12 5.58 13.20 -2.62
C LEU A 12 6.04 12.04 -3.49
N GLN A 13 5.36 11.78 -4.61
CA GLN A 13 5.80 10.82 -5.61
C GLN A 13 7.18 11.18 -6.17
N LEU A 14 7.39 12.47 -6.48
CA LEU A 14 8.66 12.99 -6.98
C LEU A 14 9.76 12.89 -5.91
N LEU A 15 9.47 13.28 -4.67
CA LEU A 15 10.37 13.06 -3.53
C LEU A 15 10.73 11.58 -3.38
N GLY A 16 9.75 10.68 -3.42
CA GLY A 16 9.97 9.24 -3.37
C GLY A 16 10.82 8.71 -4.54
N SER A 17 10.69 9.31 -5.72
CA SER A 17 11.50 8.96 -6.90
C SER A 17 12.95 9.45 -6.77
N VAL A 18 13.17 10.63 -6.18
CA VAL A 18 14.52 11.11 -5.85
C VAL A 18 15.15 10.21 -4.79
N LEU A 19 14.39 9.78 -3.78
CA LEU A 19 14.86 8.84 -2.76
C LEU A 19 15.12 7.43 -3.32
N ASN A 20 14.32 6.97 -4.30
CA ASN A 20 14.56 5.71 -5.00
C ASN A 20 15.96 5.69 -5.62
N LEU A 21 16.35 6.75 -6.31
CA LEU A 21 17.68 6.85 -6.94
C LEU A 21 18.82 6.82 -5.91
N LEU A 22 18.60 7.29 -4.69
CA LEU A 22 19.66 7.52 -3.72
C LEU A 22 19.80 6.41 -2.66
N LEU A 23 18.69 5.83 -2.18
CA LEU A 23 18.70 4.87 -1.05
C LEU A 23 18.17 3.47 -1.41
N LEU A 24 17.13 3.34 -2.25
CA LEU A 24 16.46 2.06 -2.53
C LEU A 24 16.10 1.90 -4.02
N PRO A 25 17.09 1.61 -4.90
CA PRO A 25 16.86 1.52 -6.35
C PRO A 25 15.90 0.37 -6.73
N ALA A 26 15.82 -0.67 -5.90
CA ALA A 26 14.95 -1.82 -6.12
C ALA A 26 13.44 -1.52 -5.91
N LEU A 27 13.10 -0.43 -5.21
CA LEU A 27 11.70 -0.09 -4.91
C LEU A 27 11.19 1.03 -5.81
N PRO A 28 10.09 0.85 -6.55
CA PRO A 28 9.48 1.92 -7.33
C PRO A 28 9.28 3.21 -6.51
N GLY A 29 9.68 4.35 -7.07
CA GLY A 29 9.44 5.68 -6.49
C GLY A 29 8.03 5.92 -5.94
N PRO A 30 6.94 5.43 -6.58
CA PRO A 30 5.59 5.51 -6.03
C PRO A 30 5.40 4.90 -4.63
N ILE A 31 6.04 3.76 -4.36
CA ILE A 31 5.91 3.04 -3.10
C ILE A 31 6.59 3.83 -1.98
N ILE A 32 7.75 4.42 -2.28
CA ILE A 32 8.48 5.28 -1.35
C ILE A 32 7.70 6.57 -1.09
N GLY A 33 7.11 7.16 -2.14
CA GLY A 33 6.23 8.33 -2.02
C GLY A 33 5.03 8.06 -1.11
N MET A 34 4.43 6.87 -1.20
CA MET A 34 3.35 6.43 -0.31
C MET A 34 3.81 6.28 1.14
N ALA A 35 5.00 5.71 1.39
CA ALA A 35 5.55 5.58 2.74
C ALA A 35 5.87 6.95 3.37
N LEU A 36 6.42 7.88 2.58
CA LEU A 36 6.62 9.28 2.97
C LEU A 36 5.29 9.96 3.30
N LEU A 37 4.26 9.76 2.47
CA LEU A 37 2.93 10.33 2.66
C LEU A 37 2.32 9.82 3.97
N PHE A 38 2.42 8.51 4.20
CA PHE A 38 1.96 7.87 5.41
C PHE A 38 2.69 8.43 6.65
N GLY A 39 4.03 8.53 6.62
CA GLY A 39 4.79 9.13 7.71
C GLY A 39 4.38 10.58 7.99
N TRP A 40 4.17 11.37 6.94
CA TRP A 40 3.70 12.75 7.06
C TRP A 40 2.29 12.84 7.66
N LEU A 41 1.38 11.94 7.24
CA LEU A 41 0.02 11.83 7.80
C LEU A 41 0.03 11.44 9.28
N LEU A 42 0.93 10.54 9.70
CA LEU A 42 1.10 10.16 11.10
C LEU A 42 1.50 11.37 11.96
N LEU A 43 2.48 12.16 11.50
CA LEU A 43 2.90 13.38 12.20
C LEU A 43 1.77 14.42 12.26
N ARG A 44 0.98 14.53 11.19
CA ARG A 44 -0.10 15.51 11.06
C ARG A 44 -1.39 15.10 11.76
N ARG A 45 -1.54 13.81 12.14
CA ARG A 45 -2.71 13.22 12.81
C ARG A 45 -4.05 13.49 12.12
N GLY A 46 -4.06 13.67 10.80
CA GLY A 46 -5.29 13.95 10.06
C GLY A 46 -5.11 14.04 8.55
N ILE A 47 -6.12 13.58 7.82
CA ILE A 47 -6.18 13.59 6.36
C ILE A 47 -6.72 14.95 5.90
N ALA A 48 -6.01 15.62 4.99
CA ALA A 48 -6.53 16.85 4.41
C ALA A 48 -7.68 16.53 3.44
N GLN A 49 -8.84 17.18 3.56
CA GLN A 49 -9.94 17.05 2.59
C GLN A 49 -9.52 17.13 1.11
N PRO A 50 -8.62 18.04 0.66
CA PRO A 50 -8.19 18.06 -0.75
C PRO A 50 -7.40 16.81 -1.15
N LEU A 51 -6.67 16.19 -0.22
CA LEU A 51 -5.91 14.96 -0.47
C LEU A 51 -6.84 13.75 -0.61
N GLU A 52 -7.86 13.69 0.26
CA GLU A 52 -8.91 12.66 0.19
C GLU A 52 -9.68 12.72 -1.13
N GLN A 53 -10.09 13.92 -1.56
CA GLN A 53 -10.77 14.13 -2.84
C GLN A 53 -9.90 13.70 -4.03
N ALA A 54 -8.61 14.05 -4.02
CA ALA A 54 -7.69 13.67 -5.09
C ALA A 54 -7.43 12.15 -5.12
N ALA A 55 -7.26 11.51 -3.96
CA ALA A 55 -7.12 10.06 -3.86
C ALA A 55 -8.39 9.33 -4.34
N GLY A 56 -9.58 9.83 -3.97
CA GLY A 56 -10.85 9.25 -4.39
C GLY A 56 -11.04 9.22 -5.91
N VAL A 57 -10.64 10.29 -6.61
CA VAL A 57 -10.64 10.33 -8.08
C VAL A 57 -9.67 9.29 -8.64
N LEU A 58 -8.46 9.20 -8.08
CA LEU A 58 -7.44 8.28 -8.57
C LEU A 58 -7.83 6.80 -8.37
N LEU A 59 -8.53 6.50 -7.27
CA LEU A 59 -9.08 5.17 -6.97
C LEU A 59 -10.17 4.75 -7.97
N GLN A 60 -10.95 5.67 -8.54
CA GLN A 60 -11.89 5.33 -9.62
C GLN A 60 -11.17 4.83 -10.87
N TYR A 61 -9.94 5.30 -11.11
CA TYR A 61 -9.08 4.87 -12.22
C TYR A 61 -8.09 3.76 -11.80
N LEU A 62 -8.22 3.18 -10.60
CA LEU A 62 -7.36 2.09 -10.14
C LEU A 62 -7.26 0.92 -11.13
N PRO A 63 -8.34 0.48 -11.80
CA PRO A 63 -8.23 -0.58 -12.81
C PRO A 63 -7.25 -0.22 -13.93
N LEU A 64 -7.27 1.03 -14.42
CA LEU A 64 -6.33 1.53 -15.42
C LEU A 64 -4.89 1.59 -14.89
N LEU A 65 -4.71 1.95 -13.62
CA LEU A 65 -3.38 1.98 -12.98
C LEU A 65 -2.79 0.57 -12.80
N LEU A 66 -3.64 -0.44 -12.59
CA LEU A 66 -3.22 -1.84 -12.44
C LEU A 66 -2.95 -2.53 -13.78
N VAL A 67 -3.46 -2.02 -14.89
CA VAL A 67 -3.19 -2.56 -16.23
C VAL A 67 -1.70 -2.54 -16.56
N VAL A 68 -0.98 -1.44 -16.26
CA VAL A 68 0.46 -1.34 -16.56
C VAL A 68 1.27 -2.45 -15.88
N PRO A 69 1.22 -2.65 -14.55
CA PRO A 69 1.91 -3.76 -13.91
C PRO A 69 1.39 -5.13 -14.37
N ALA A 70 0.09 -5.29 -14.63
CA ALA A 70 -0.47 -6.55 -15.12
C ALA A 70 0.06 -6.93 -16.53
N THR A 71 0.17 -5.95 -17.44
CA THR A 71 0.69 -6.17 -18.80
C THR A 71 2.15 -6.63 -18.80
N GLY A 72 2.97 -6.15 -17.84
CA GLY A 72 4.34 -6.64 -17.66
C GLY A 72 4.42 -8.14 -17.36
N ILE A 73 3.43 -8.69 -16.65
CA ILE A 73 3.35 -10.13 -16.37
C ILE A 73 2.91 -10.90 -17.63
N MET A 74 1.96 -10.37 -18.40
CA MET A 74 1.47 -11.02 -19.63
C MET A 74 2.56 -11.15 -20.70
N VAL A 75 3.46 -10.18 -20.84
CA VAL A 75 4.58 -10.24 -21.81
C VAL A 75 5.55 -11.39 -21.48
N SER A 76 5.72 -11.72 -20.21
CA SER A 76 6.57 -12.83 -19.73
C SER A 76 5.80 -14.15 -19.57
N GLY A 77 4.69 -14.34 -20.28
CA GLY A 77 3.75 -15.43 -20.08
C GLY A 77 4.34 -16.84 -20.19
N GLU A 78 5.29 -17.06 -21.11
CA GLU A 78 5.90 -18.38 -21.30
C GLU A 78 6.80 -18.81 -20.12
N ALA A 79 7.54 -17.86 -19.53
CA ALA A 79 8.31 -18.11 -18.32
C ALA A 79 7.41 -18.41 -17.12
N LEU A 80 6.26 -17.72 -17.03
CA LEU A 80 5.26 -17.95 -16.00
C LEU A 80 4.65 -19.36 -16.07
N LEU A 81 4.40 -19.86 -17.28
CA LEU A 81 3.86 -21.20 -17.50
C LEU A 81 4.82 -22.32 -17.13
N GLY A 82 6.13 -22.10 -17.27
CA GLY A 82 7.16 -23.05 -16.83
C GLY A 82 7.22 -23.22 -15.31
N ASP A 83 7.06 -22.12 -14.56
CA ASP A 83 7.17 -22.09 -13.09
C ASP A 83 5.81 -22.07 -12.36
N LEU A 84 4.72 -22.31 -13.08
CA LEU A 84 3.36 -22.36 -12.55
C LEU A 84 3.21 -23.17 -11.25
N PRO A 85 3.80 -24.38 -11.08
CA PRO A 85 3.69 -25.12 -9.83
C PRO A 85 4.41 -24.42 -8.66
N ALA A 86 5.55 -23.78 -8.90
CA ALA A 86 6.28 -23.04 -7.87
C ALA A 86 5.53 -21.76 -7.46
N ILE A 87 4.95 -21.05 -8.43
CA ILE A 87 4.12 -19.86 -8.20
C ILE A 87 2.85 -20.24 -7.41
N ALA A 88 2.17 -21.31 -7.81
CA ALA A 88 0.98 -21.81 -7.13
C ALA A 88 1.29 -22.25 -5.69
N ALA A 89 2.38 -22.99 -5.49
CA ALA A 89 2.83 -23.36 -4.15
C ALA A 89 3.15 -22.13 -3.30
N GLY A 90 3.87 -21.14 -3.85
CA GLY A 90 4.15 -19.87 -3.18
C GLY A 90 2.88 -19.10 -2.80
N LEU A 91 1.90 -19.01 -3.71
CA LEU A 91 0.60 -18.39 -3.47
C LEU A 91 -0.16 -19.11 -2.34
N VAL A 92 -0.29 -20.43 -2.41
CA VAL A 92 -1.04 -21.21 -1.42
C VAL A 92 -0.37 -21.12 -0.05
N VAL A 93 0.95 -21.30 0.02
CA VAL A 93 1.70 -21.19 1.29
C VAL A 93 1.62 -19.77 1.85
N SER A 94 1.80 -18.74 1.02
CA SER A 94 1.72 -17.35 1.48
C SER A 94 0.32 -17.01 2.01
N LEU A 95 -0.74 -17.53 1.39
CA LEU A 95 -2.11 -17.33 1.82
C LEU A 95 -2.38 -18.06 3.14
N LEU A 96 -1.98 -19.34 3.25
CA LEU A 96 -2.14 -20.16 4.44
C LEU A 96 -1.39 -19.59 5.65
N VAL A 97 -0.28 -18.87 5.43
CA VAL A 97 0.46 -18.19 6.51
C VAL A 97 -0.16 -16.83 6.83
N THR A 98 -0.46 -16.02 5.81
CA THR A 98 -0.91 -14.63 6.00
C THR A 98 -2.30 -14.55 6.63
N VAL A 99 -3.24 -15.41 6.24
CA VAL A 99 -4.63 -15.34 6.73
C VAL A 99 -4.72 -15.61 8.25
N PRO A 100 -4.15 -16.71 8.80
CA PRO A 100 -4.12 -16.93 10.24
C PRO A 100 -3.32 -15.85 10.98
N PHE A 101 -2.21 -15.38 10.40
CA PHE A 101 -1.41 -14.32 11.01
C PHE A 101 -2.18 -13.01 11.14
N CYS A 102 -2.90 -12.59 10.09
CA CYS A 102 -3.78 -11.43 10.11
C CYS A 102 -4.91 -11.61 11.15
N GLY A 103 -5.53 -12.79 11.21
CA GLY A 103 -6.56 -13.09 12.20
C GLY A 103 -6.05 -13.00 13.63
N TRP A 104 -4.88 -13.60 13.90
CA TRP A 104 -4.21 -13.53 15.19
C TRP A 104 -3.83 -12.09 15.56
N LEU A 105 -3.30 -11.32 14.60
CA LEU A 105 -2.92 -9.92 14.83
C LEU A 105 -4.16 -9.07 15.14
N MET A 106 -5.26 -9.25 14.41
CA MET A 106 -6.54 -8.57 14.69
C MET A 106 -7.07 -8.91 16.07
N GLN A 107 -7.08 -10.19 16.46
CA GLN A 107 -7.50 -10.61 17.80
C GLN A 107 -6.64 -9.98 18.90
N ARG A 108 -5.32 -9.97 18.71
CA ARG A 108 -4.40 -9.36 19.68
C ARG A 108 -4.60 -7.86 19.80
N LEU A 109 -4.86 -7.15 18.70
CA LEU A 109 -5.14 -5.72 18.72
C LEU A 109 -6.50 -5.41 19.37
N ALA A 110 -7.53 -6.19 19.07
CA ALA A 110 -8.86 -6.06 19.67
C ALA A 110 -8.80 -6.24 21.20
N GLN A 111 -8.11 -7.28 21.68
CA GLN A 111 -7.92 -7.51 23.12
C GLN A 111 -7.22 -6.35 23.83
N ARG A 112 -6.28 -5.67 23.16
CA ARG A 112 -5.62 -4.48 23.72
C ARG A 112 -6.53 -3.26 23.77
N MET A 113 -7.46 -3.14 22.83
CA MET A 113 -8.44 -2.06 22.82
C MET A 113 -9.50 -2.26 23.91
N ASP A 114 -9.97 -3.49 24.10
CA ASP A 114 -10.92 -3.82 25.18
C ASP A 114 -10.31 -3.59 26.56
N ALA A 115 -9.06 -4.00 26.78
CA ALA A 115 -8.34 -3.75 28.03
C ALA A 115 -8.10 -2.25 28.33
N ALA A 116 -7.94 -1.42 27.29
CA ALA A 116 -7.79 0.03 27.44
C ALA A 116 -9.13 0.77 27.64
N GLY A 117 -10.25 0.16 27.24
CA GLY A 117 -11.59 0.69 27.49
C GLY A 117 -12.02 0.52 28.96
N THR A 118 -11.67 -0.60 29.59
CA THR A 118 -12.05 -0.89 30.99
C THR A 118 -11.36 0.03 32.01
N GLU A 119 -10.19 0.61 31.71
CA GLU A 119 -9.50 1.56 32.61
C GLU A 119 -10.09 2.98 32.58
N LYS A 120 -10.92 3.32 31.57
CA LYS A 120 -11.57 4.63 31.49
C LYS A 120 -12.94 4.68 32.20
N ASP A 121 -13.49 3.50 32.52
CA ASP A 121 -14.79 3.33 33.20
C ASP A 121 -14.63 2.92 34.67
N ALA A 122 -13.41 2.85 35.21
CA ALA A 122 -13.08 2.56 36.62
C ALA A 122 -12.47 3.78 37.32
#